data_AF-A0A3B9RNR2-F1
#
_entry.id   AF-A0A3B9RNR2-F1
#
_cell.length_a   1.000
_cell.length_b   1.000
_cell.length_c   1.000
_cell.angle_alpha   90.00
_cell.angle_beta   90.00
_cell.angle_gamma   90.00
#
_symmetry.space_group_name_H-M   'P 1'
#
loop_
_entity.id
_entity.type
_entity.pdbx_description
1 polymer ?
#
loop_
_entity_poly.entity_id
_entity_poly.type
_entity_poly.pdbx_seq_one_letter_code
_entity_poly.pdbx_strand_id
1 'polypeptide(L)'
;MYGYVLSLYGFSSVKNLLLIFSASIFSFLASLFFFPISLFFLLNASLPVGVLIFEHMRIKKSNSASRISLQSMLAHEIRTPLTIMQTTTSLLLEEIPGPLNPRQKQFVKSNYEYTQRLITFSENMLTLLKFEKEFELQKREKINIRLIT
;
A
#
# COMPACT_ATOMS: atom_id res chain seq x y z
N MET A 1 76.00 -22.02 -17.05
CA MET A 1 74.77 -21.21 -17.23
C MET A 1 73.46 -22.00 -17.04
N TYR A 2 73.40 -23.30 -17.36
CA TYR A 2 72.17 -24.10 -17.27
C TYR A 2 71.67 -24.42 -15.84
N GLY A 3 72.55 -24.56 -14.84
CA GLY A 3 72.16 -24.89 -13.47
C GLY A 3 71.41 -23.78 -12.72
N TYR A 4 71.72 -22.52 -12.99
CA TYR A 4 71.05 -21.37 -12.34
C TYR A 4 69.62 -21.20 -12.85
N VAL A 5 69.42 -21.36 -14.16
CA VAL A 5 68.09 -21.35 -14.80
C VAL A 5 67.24 -22.51 -14.28
N LEU A 6 67.79 -23.73 -14.17
CA LEU A 6 67.08 -24.89 -13.61
C LEU A 6 66.65 -24.66 -12.15
N SER A 7 67.46 -23.97 -11.33
CA SER A 7 67.13 -23.63 -9.94
C SER A 7 66.02 -22.57 -9.82
N LEU A 8 66.01 -21.56 -10.70
CA LEU A 8 64.98 -20.52 -10.74
C LEU A 8 63.64 -21.08 -11.21
N TYR A 9 63.64 -21.99 -12.19
CA TYR A 9 62.44 -22.70 -12.63
C TYR A 9 61.87 -23.60 -11.53
N GLY A 10 62.73 -24.30 -10.77
CA GLY A 10 62.31 -25.10 -9.61
C GLY A 10 61.69 -24.26 -8.49
N PHE A 11 62.31 -23.12 -8.15
CA PHE A 11 61.81 -22.22 -7.10
C PHE A 11 60.48 -21.53 -7.47
N SER A 12 60.33 -21.11 -8.73
CA SER A 12 59.07 -20.55 -9.26
C SER A 12 57.95 -21.60 -9.27
N SER A 13 58.27 -22.84 -9.65
CA SER A 13 57.32 -23.96 -9.65
C SER A 13 56.84 -24.32 -8.25
N VAL A 14 57.74 -24.33 -7.25
CA VAL A 14 57.37 -24.58 -5.84
C VAL A 14 56.52 -23.45 -5.26
N LYS A 15 56.81 -22.18 -5.59
CA LYS A 15 55.98 -21.04 -5.17
C LYS A 15 54.57 -21.10 -5.77
N ASN A 16 54.45 -21.44 -7.05
CA ASN A 16 53.15 -21.61 -7.69
C ASN A 16 52.37 -22.78 -7.08
N LEU A 17 53.05 -23.88 -6.75
CA LEU A 17 52.44 -25.01 -6.05
C LEU A 17 51.91 -24.62 -4.65
N LEU A 18 52.70 -23.86 -3.87
CA LEU A 18 52.29 -23.37 -2.54
C LEU A 18 51.14 -22.35 -2.62
N LEU A 19 51.13 -21.50 -3.64
CA LEU A 19 50.02 -20.55 -3.89
C LEU A 19 48.73 -21.29 -4.23
N ILE A 20 48.78 -22.30 -5.10
CA ILE A 20 47.62 -23.13 -5.42
C ILE A 20 47.12 -23.86 -4.16
N PHE A 21 48.04 -24.44 -3.38
CA PHE A 21 47.69 -25.17 -2.16
C PHE A 21 47.01 -24.27 -1.11
N SER A 22 47.56 -23.08 -0.85
CA SER A 22 46.97 -22.11 0.08
C SER A 22 45.62 -21.55 -0.42
N ALA A 23 45.45 -21.34 -1.72
CA ALA A 23 44.18 -20.94 -2.32
C ALA A 23 43.12 -22.06 -2.22
N SER A 24 43.50 -23.32 -2.46
CA SER A 24 42.62 -24.47 -2.30
C SER A 24 42.18 -24.66 -0.85
N ILE A 25 43.10 -24.50 0.11
CA ILE A 25 42.81 -24.54 1.54
C ILE A 25 41.82 -23.43 1.90
N PHE A 26 42.07 -22.20 1.46
CA PHE A 26 41.17 -21.08 1.73
C PHE A 26 39.75 -21.31 1.17
N SER A 27 39.65 -21.77 -0.08
CA SER A 27 38.36 -22.12 -0.71
C SER A 27 37.63 -23.24 0.05
N PHE A 28 38.37 -24.26 0.49
CA PHE A 28 37.83 -25.37 1.27
C PHE A 28 37.26 -24.87 2.62
N LEU A 29 38.05 -24.08 3.36
CA LEU A 29 37.60 -23.47 4.61
C LEU A 29 36.38 -22.58 4.41
N ALA A 30 36.36 -21.74 3.37
CA ALA A 30 35.21 -20.88 3.06
C ALA A 30 33.95 -21.71 2.80
N SER A 31 34.04 -22.78 2.02
CA SER A 31 32.88 -23.63 1.73
C SER A 31 32.30 -24.30 2.97
N LEU A 32 33.14 -24.64 3.96
CA LEU A 32 32.72 -25.20 5.24
C LEU A 32 31.81 -24.25 6.04
N PHE A 33 31.98 -22.93 5.87
CA PHE A 33 31.13 -21.92 6.50
C PHE A 33 29.91 -21.54 5.65
N PHE A 34 30.07 -21.34 4.34
CA PHE A 34 28.97 -20.89 3.47
C PHE A 34 27.93 -21.97 3.20
N PHE A 35 28.34 -23.24 3.09
CA PHE A 35 27.43 -24.36 2.83
C PHE A 35 26.35 -24.54 3.90
N PRO A 36 26.67 -24.61 5.21
CA PRO A 36 25.65 -24.77 6.24
C PRO A 36 24.75 -23.53 6.39
N ILE A 37 25.29 -22.32 6.18
CA ILE A 37 24.48 -21.08 6.22
C ILE A 37 23.44 -21.08 5.09
N SER A 38 23.86 -21.45 3.88
CA SER A 38 22.95 -21.58 2.73
C SER A 38 21.89 -22.66 2.96
N LEU A 39 22.29 -23.82 3.47
CA LEU A 39 21.37 -24.92 3.79
C LEU A 39 20.38 -24.52 4.89
N PHE A 40 20.84 -23.82 5.93
CA PHE A 40 19.99 -23.28 6.98
C PHE A 40 18.96 -22.30 6.42
N PHE A 41 19.36 -21.42 5.50
CA PHE A 41 18.46 -20.49 4.85
C PHE A 41 17.45 -21.23 3.96
N LEU A 42 17.86 -22.23 3.19
CA LEU A 42 16.94 -23.05 2.36
C LEU A 42 15.89 -23.78 3.20
N LEU A 43 16.29 -24.35 4.34
CA LEU A 43 15.38 -25.05 5.24
C LEU A 43 14.43 -24.11 5.99
N ASN A 44 14.88 -22.90 6.34
CA ASN A 44 14.14 -21.97 7.19
C ASN A 44 13.56 -20.76 6.44
N ALA A 45 13.77 -20.62 5.13
CA ALA A 45 13.33 -19.45 4.35
C ALA A 45 11.82 -19.23 4.38
N SER A 46 11.03 -20.27 4.61
CA SER A 46 9.56 -20.19 4.70
C SER A 46 9.08 -19.29 5.84
N LEU A 47 9.74 -19.31 7.00
CA LEU A 47 9.37 -18.56 8.19
C LEU A 47 9.55 -17.03 8.04
N PRO A 48 10.73 -16.49 7.68
CA PRO A 48 10.91 -15.04 7.54
C PRO A 48 10.09 -14.49 6.37
N VAL A 49 9.95 -15.22 5.26
CA VAL A 49 9.10 -14.80 4.14
C VAL A 49 7.64 -14.70 4.58
N GLY A 50 7.14 -15.68 5.34
CA GLY A 50 5.79 -15.63 5.91
C GLY A 50 5.57 -14.44 6.85
N VAL A 51 6.52 -14.16 7.74
CA VAL A 51 6.45 -13.02 8.68
C VAL A 51 6.47 -11.68 7.93
N LEU A 52 7.37 -11.52 6.95
CA LEU A 52 7.46 -10.30 6.14
C LEU A 52 6.18 -10.06 5.33
N ILE A 53 5.62 -11.11 4.71
CA ILE A 53 4.35 -11.01 3.99
C ILE A 53 3.22 -10.66 4.96
N PHE A 54 3.17 -11.30 6.13
CA PHE A 54 2.13 -11.04 7.13
C PHE A 54 2.19 -9.60 7.65
N GLU A 55 3.39 -9.10 7.96
CA GLU A 55 3.59 -7.73 8.41
C GLU A 55 3.24 -6.72 7.33
N HIS A 56 3.66 -6.97 6.08
CA HIS A 56 3.29 -6.14 4.94
C HIS A 56 1.78 -6.09 4.72
N MET A 57 1.10 -7.24 4.81
CA MET A 57 -0.36 -7.34 4.72
C MET A 57 -1.06 -6.62 5.88
N ARG A 58 -0.52 -6.74 7.10
CA ARG A 58 -1.04 -6.07 8.30
C ARG A 58 -0.95 -4.54 8.18
N ILE A 59 0.19 -4.04 7.74
CA ILE A 59 0.41 -2.60 7.50
C ILE A 59 -0.54 -2.10 6.40
N LYS A 60 -0.66 -2.83 5.29
CA LYS A 60 -1.56 -2.47 4.18
C LYS A 60 -3.03 -2.40 4.63
N LYS A 61 -3.49 -3.39 5.40
CA LYS A 61 -4.87 -3.42 5.94
C LYS A 61 -5.14 -2.33 6.97
N SER A 62 -4.18 -2.03 7.85
CA SER A 62 -4.30 -0.93 8.81
C SER A 62 -4.38 0.43 8.10
N ASN A 63 -3.58 0.61 7.05
CA ASN A 63 -3.58 1.83 6.26
C ASN A 63 -4.87 2.00 5.45
N SER A 64 -5.42 0.94 4.83
CA SER A 64 -6.68 1.02 4.09
C SER A 64 -7.86 1.31 5.03
N ALA A 65 -7.96 0.57 6.14
CA ALA A 65 -9.04 0.76 7.12
C ALA A 65 -9.02 2.17 7.73
N SER A 66 -7.83 2.69 8.08
CA SER A 66 -7.68 4.05 8.61
C SER A 66 -8.11 5.10 7.57
N ARG A 67 -7.63 5.00 6.32
CA ARG A 67 -8.00 5.94 5.25
C ARG A 67 -9.51 5.96 4.98
N ILE A 68 -10.13 4.79 4.88
CA ILE A 68 -11.58 4.69 4.66
C ILE A 68 -12.36 5.31 5.83
N SER A 69 -11.92 5.06 7.07
CA SER A 69 -12.57 5.64 8.26
C SER A 69 -12.46 7.17 8.31
N LEU A 70 -11.28 7.71 7.98
CA LEU A 70 -11.06 9.16 7.91
C LEU A 70 -11.88 9.80 6.80
N GLN A 71 -11.91 9.21 5.61
CA GLN A 71 -12.71 9.71 4.50
C GLN A 71 -14.21 9.68 4.82
N SER A 72 -14.70 8.62 5.49
CA SER A 72 -16.09 8.54 5.94
C SER A 72 -16.42 9.59 7.00
N MET A 73 -15.50 9.85 7.94
CA MET A 73 -15.67 10.87 8.97
C MET A 73 -15.74 12.27 8.35
N LEU A 74 -14.80 12.60 7.46
CA LEU A 74 -14.76 13.88 6.76
C LEU A 74 -16.03 14.14 5.95
N ALA A 75 -16.54 13.13 5.24
CA ALA A 75 -17.77 13.30 4.47
C ALA A 75 -19.01 13.50 5.36
N HIS A 76 -19.06 12.88 6.55
CA HIS A 76 -20.07 13.17 7.56
C HIS A 76 -19.96 14.60 8.12
N GLU A 77 -18.74 15.05 8.40
CA GLU A 77 -18.49 16.41 8.91
C GLU A 77 -18.82 17.48 7.87
N ILE A 78 -18.66 17.21 6.57
CA ILE A 78 -19.02 18.12 5.47
C ILE A 78 -20.54 18.16 5.23
N ARG A 79 -21.29 17.10 5.55
CA ARG A 79 -22.77 17.09 5.40
C ARG A 79 -23.41 18.19 6.26
N THR A 80 -22.99 18.33 7.51
CA THR A 80 -23.55 19.30 8.45
C THR A 80 -23.49 20.76 7.94
N PRO A 81 -22.32 21.32 7.57
CA PRO A 81 -22.24 22.68 7.03
C PRO A 81 -22.99 22.82 5.71
N LEU A 82 -22.99 21.80 4.84
CA LEU A 82 -23.77 21.85 3.59
C LEU A 82 -25.28 21.87 3.84
N THR A 83 -25.78 21.10 4.81
CA THR A 83 -27.20 21.16 5.22
C THR A 83 -27.53 22.54 5.76
N ILE A 84 -26.67 23.15 6.58
CA ILE A 84 -26.87 24.53 7.07
C ILE A 84 -26.91 25.52 5.90
N MET A 85 -26.00 25.40 4.92
CA MET A 85 -26.00 26.22 3.71
C MET A 85 -27.28 26.05 2.89
N GLN A 86 -27.79 24.82 2.76
CA GLN A 86 -29.05 24.54 2.09
C GLN A 86 -30.22 25.21 2.81
N THR A 87 -30.31 25.04 4.13
CA THR A 87 -31.39 25.63 4.94
C THR A 87 -31.34 27.14 4.88
N THR A 88 -30.17 27.76 5.06
CA THR A 88 -30.03 29.23 4.98
C THR A 88 -30.36 29.78 3.61
N THR A 89 -29.93 29.11 2.53
CA THR A 89 -30.31 29.53 1.16
C THR A 89 -31.79 29.30 0.86
N SER A 90 -32.42 28.25 1.40
CA SER A 90 -33.88 28.02 1.31
C SER A 90 -34.64 29.15 2.01
N LEU A 91 -34.27 29.47 3.25
CA LEU A 91 -34.91 30.55 4.02
C LEU A 91 -34.77 31.91 3.33
N LEU A 92 -33.63 32.17 2.69
CA LEU A 92 -33.43 33.38 1.88
C LEU A 92 -34.32 33.38 0.63
N LEU A 93 -34.46 32.26 -0.07
CA LEU A 93 -35.35 32.14 -1.25
C LEU A 93 -36.83 32.26 -0.90
N GLU A 94 -37.20 31.80 0.30
CA GLU A 94 -38.53 31.98 0.91
C GLU A 94 -38.75 33.40 1.43
N GLU A 95 -37.73 34.27 1.34
CA GLU A 95 -37.77 35.68 1.75
C GLU A 95 -38.16 35.85 3.24
N ILE A 96 -37.93 34.82 4.08
CA ILE A 96 -38.20 34.82 5.53
C ILE A 96 -37.50 35.98 6.26
N PRO A 97 -36.21 36.28 6.00
CA PRO A 97 -35.52 37.41 6.65
C PRO A 97 -35.90 38.78 6.06
N GLY A 98 -36.58 38.81 4.91
CA GLY A 98 -36.91 40.00 4.15
C GLY A 98 -36.85 39.81 2.63
N PRO A 99 -37.37 40.79 1.86
CA PRO A 99 -37.47 40.69 0.40
C PRO A 99 -36.10 40.74 -0.27
N LEU A 100 -35.91 39.91 -1.30
CA LEU A 100 -34.72 39.90 -2.15
C LEU A 100 -34.97 40.68 -3.43
N ASN A 101 -34.00 41.49 -3.86
CA ASN A 101 -34.03 42.04 -5.21
C ASN A 101 -33.77 40.95 -6.27
N PRO A 102 -34.15 41.16 -7.55
CA PRO A 102 -34.05 40.12 -8.57
C PRO A 102 -32.64 39.53 -8.74
N ARG A 103 -31.60 40.35 -8.59
CA ARG A 103 -30.20 39.92 -8.71
C ARG A 103 -29.76 39.07 -7.52
N GLN A 104 -30.14 39.46 -6.31
CA GLN A 104 -29.91 38.67 -5.10
C GLN A 104 -30.62 37.31 -5.18
N LYS A 105 -31.88 37.29 -5.62
CA LYS A 105 -32.65 36.06 -5.79
C LYS A 105 -31.97 35.08 -6.76
N GLN A 106 -31.42 35.59 -7.86
CA GLN A 106 -30.64 34.77 -8.79
C GLN A 106 -29.37 34.19 -8.14
N PHE A 107 -28.61 34.99 -7.38
CA PHE A 107 -27.42 34.50 -6.69
C PHE A 107 -27.74 33.45 -5.61
N VAL A 108 -28.77 33.68 -4.80
CA VAL A 108 -29.19 32.72 -3.77
C VAL A 108 -29.69 31.43 -4.43
N LYS A 109 -30.43 31.52 -5.54
CA LYS A 109 -30.87 30.34 -6.31
C LYS A 109 -29.68 29.53 -6.82
N SER A 110 -28.68 30.17 -7.41
CA SER A 110 -27.46 29.48 -7.85
C SER A 110 -26.73 28.83 -6.67
N ASN A 111 -26.58 29.52 -5.54
CA ASN A 111 -25.96 28.94 -4.35
C ASN A 111 -26.73 27.75 -3.78
N TYR A 112 -28.06 27.80 -3.79
CA TYR A 112 -28.91 26.67 -3.40
C TYR A 112 -28.68 25.46 -4.32
N GLU A 113 -28.69 25.66 -5.64
CA GLU A 113 -28.43 24.59 -6.61
C GLU A 113 -27.02 23.99 -6.48
N TYR A 114 -25.99 24.82 -6.28
CA TYR A 114 -24.63 24.32 -6.04
C TYR A 114 -24.53 23.54 -4.72
N THR A 115 -25.19 24.02 -3.65
CA THR A 115 -25.21 23.33 -2.36
C THR A 115 -25.89 21.97 -2.49
N GLN A 116 -27.01 21.86 -3.23
CA GLN A 116 -27.65 20.58 -3.53
C GLN A 116 -26.69 19.61 -4.24
N ARG A 117 -26.00 20.09 -5.27
CA ARG A 117 -25.02 19.27 -6.00
C ARG A 117 -23.89 18.79 -5.09
N LEU A 118 -23.41 19.63 -4.17
CA LEU A 118 -22.38 19.27 -3.20
C LEU A 118 -22.86 18.24 -2.18
N ILE A 119 -24.11 18.33 -1.71
CA ILE A 119 -24.71 17.33 -0.82
C ILE A 119 -24.75 15.97 -1.54
N THR A 120 -25.31 15.92 -2.76
CA THR A 120 -25.36 14.68 -3.55
C THR A 120 -23.95 14.13 -3.83
N PHE A 121 -22.99 15.00 -4.14
CA PHE A 121 -21.59 14.59 -4.33
C PHE A 121 -21.00 13.95 -3.07
N SER A 122 -21.21 14.56 -1.90
CA SER A 122 -20.74 14.02 -0.61
C SER A 122 -21.38 12.65 -0.29
N GLU A 123 -22.67 12.50 -0.59
CA GLU A 123 -23.38 11.23 -0.42
C GLU A 123 -22.87 10.14 -1.37
N ASN A 124 -22.57 10.50 -2.61
CA ASN A 124 -21.96 9.59 -3.58
C ASN A 124 -20.56 9.17 -3.14
N MET A 125 -19.74 10.10 -2.63
CA MET A 125 -18.43 9.79 -2.06
C MET A 125 -18.52 8.82 -0.89
N LEU A 126 -19.42 9.05 0.07
CA LEU A 126 -19.67 8.10 1.17
C LEU A 126 -20.06 6.71 0.68
N THR A 127 -20.86 6.63 -0.37
CA THR A 127 -21.30 5.37 -0.96
C THR A 127 -20.13 4.61 -1.59
N LEU A 128 -19.26 5.30 -2.33
CA LEU A 128 -18.05 4.70 -2.90
C LEU A 128 -17.10 4.17 -1.82
N LEU A 129 -16.89 4.91 -0.74
CA LEU A 129 -16.04 4.50 0.37
C LEU A 129 -16.56 3.25 1.09
N LYS A 130 -17.89 3.14 1.25
CA LYS A 130 -18.53 1.93 1.80
C LYS A 130 -18.39 0.74 0.85
N PHE A 131 -18.53 0.96 -0.45
CA PHE A 131 -18.38 -0.08 -1.46
C PHE A 131 -16.96 -0.65 -1.52
N GLU A 132 -15.94 0.20 -1.44
CA GLU A 132 -14.53 -0.21 -1.40
C GLU A 132 -14.24 -1.12 -0.20
N LYS A 133 -14.84 -0.81 0.96
CA LYS A 133 -14.77 -1.63 2.17
C LYS A 133 -15.44 -2.99 2.01
N GLU A 134 -16.61 -3.04 1.37
CA GLU A 134 -17.38 -4.28 1.14
C GLU A 134 -16.58 -5.25 0.26
N PHE A 135 -15.93 -4.76 -0.81
CA PHE A 135 -15.09 -5.58 -1.69
C PHE A 135 -13.85 -6.16 -0.98
N GLU A 136 -13.24 -5.44 -0.05
CA GLU A 136 -12.11 -5.97 0.74
C GLU A 136 -12.54 -7.04 1.76
N LEU A 137 -13.80 -7.03 2.21
CA LEU A 137 -14.32 -7.93 3.25
C LEU A 137 -15.12 -9.12 2.71
N GLN A 138 -15.41 -9.19 1.40
CA GLN A 138 -16.14 -10.31 0.83
C GLN A 138 -15.37 -11.63 0.96
N LYS A 139 -15.72 -12.37 2.02
CA LYS A 139 -15.45 -13.80 2.15
C LYS A 139 -16.25 -14.46 1.03
N ARG A 140 -15.57 -14.85 -0.07
CA ARG A 140 -16.20 -15.52 -1.20
C ARG A 140 -16.79 -16.85 -0.75
N GLU A 141 -18.08 -16.84 -0.44
CA GLU A 141 -18.84 -18.05 -0.20
C GLU A 141 -19.31 -18.58 -1.56
N LYS A 142 -19.10 -19.88 -1.82
CA LYS A 142 -19.52 -20.50 -3.08
C LYS A 142 -21.04 -20.58 -3.10
N ILE A 143 -21.68 -19.60 -3.73
CA ILE A 143 -23.12 -19.64 -3.98
C ILE A 143 -23.36 -20.46 -5.24
N ASN A 144 -24.14 -21.53 -5.12
CA ASN A 144 -24.55 -22.34 -6.26
C ASN A 144 -25.69 -21.62 -6.99
N ILE A 145 -25.35 -20.97 -8.10
CA ILE A 145 -26.26 -20.11 -8.89
C ILE A 145 -27.49 -20.89 -9.39
N ARG A 146 -27.39 -22.22 -9.49
CA ARG A 146 -28.47 -23.11 -9.95
C ARG A 146 -29.63 -23.27 -8.95
N LEU A 147 -29.50 -22.76 -7.71
CA LEU A 147 -30.57 -22.80 -6.70
C LEU A 147 -31.41 -21.50 -6.65
N ILE A 148 -31.08 -20.50 -7.48
CA ILE A 148 -31.70 -19.16 -7.48
C ILE A 148 -32.53 -18.94 -8.77
N THR A 149 -32.56 -19.93 -9.67
CA THR A 149 -33.42 -19.99 -10.87
C THR A 149 -34.39 -21.14 -10.72
#